data_AF-A0A8H7NKQ4-F1
#
_entry.id   AF-A0A8H7NKQ4-F1
#
_cell.length_a   1.000
_cell.length_b   1.000
_cell.length_c   1.000
_cell.angle_alpha   90.00
_cell.angle_beta   90.00
_cell.angle_gamma   90.00
#
_symmetry.space_group_name_H-M   'P 1'
#
loop_
_entity.id
_entity.type
_entity.pdbx_description
1 polymer ?
#
loop_
_entity_poly.entity_id
_entity_poly.type
_entity_poly.pdbx_seq_one_letter_code
_entity_poly.pdbx_strand_id
1 'polypeptide(L)'
;MAVLRKELYGKITGPLAQDPKWDDVVPIPQAEPEDALARIAYPDDYAEAVSYLRAVMATEELSERCLRLTQLVINMNPAHYTVWLYRFRIVKALELPILDEIEWLNRVALQNLKNYQIWHHRQLLLDYYLPSISSDPVSVKKLAKSETDFISRILEEDTKNYHVWSYRQYLVGKLELWTPAELGAAQNMIEDDVRNNSAWSHRFFVVFSNPKEATPGSLPTATDPKVSAATIDRELAYAKVKIALAPQNQSSWNYLRGVLVKSGRDFATLDEFTEQFVSGLGEESEDVKSSHALDLLAEIYKAKGDKEKAKLCLERLAAKWDPVREGYWKYQIAELEK
;
A
#
# COMPACT_ATOMS: atom_id res chain seq x y z
N MET A 1 0.60 11.33 -25.36
CA MET A 1 -0.66 11.12 -24.62
C MET A 1 -1.78 11.03 -25.62
N ALA A 2 -2.67 10.05 -25.52
CA ALA A 2 -3.89 10.07 -26.32
C ALA A 2 -4.73 11.29 -25.90
N VAL A 3 -5.26 12.02 -26.87
CA VAL A 3 -6.18 13.13 -26.58
C VAL A 3 -7.51 12.49 -26.18
N LEU A 4 -7.88 12.59 -24.90
CA LEU A 4 -9.19 12.12 -24.43
C LEU A 4 -10.28 12.71 -25.31
N ARG A 5 -11.23 11.87 -25.72
CA ARG A 5 -12.37 12.31 -26.55
C ARG A 5 -13.14 13.38 -25.78
N LYS A 6 -13.10 14.63 -26.26
CA LYS A 6 -13.74 15.79 -25.60
C LYS A 6 -15.24 15.57 -25.38
N GLU A 7 -15.87 14.81 -26.28
CA GLU A 7 -17.29 14.46 -26.20
C GLU A 7 -17.60 13.61 -24.96
N LEU A 8 -16.68 12.73 -24.52
CA LEU A 8 -16.86 11.83 -23.39
C LEU A 8 -16.31 12.37 -22.07
N TYR A 9 -15.16 13.06 -22.11
CA TYR A 9 -14.42 13.52 -20.93
C TYR A 9 -14.40 15.04 -20.76
N GLY A 10 -15.28 15.74 -21.49
CA GLY A 10 -15.45 17.19 -21.43
C GLY A 10 -16.03 17.65 -20.09
N LYS A 11 -15.67 18.88 -19.68
CA LYS A 11 -16.28 19.52 -18.51
C LYS A 11 -17.69 19.99 -18.86
N ILE A 12 -18.63 19.75 -17.97
CA ILE A 12 -19.92 20.47 -17.97
C ILE A 12 -19.60 21.90 -17.50
N THR A 13 -20.11 22.91 -18.21
CA THR A 13 -19.91 24.33 -17.89
C THR A 13 -21.26 24.99 -17.64
N GLY A 14 -21.42 25.60 -16.47
CA GLY A 14 -22.68 26.21 -16.04
C GLY A 14 -23.67 25.21 -15.42
N PRO A 15 -24.85 25.70 -15.00
CA PRO A 15 -25.90 24.90 -14.37
C PRO A 15 -26.47 23.84 -15.32
N LEU A 16 -26.78 22.66 -14.79
CA LEU A 16 -27.41 21.58 -15.55
C LEU A 16 -28.82 21.96 -16.02
N ALA A 17 -29.55 22.71 -15.20
CA ALA A 17 -30.88 23.22 -15.53
C ALA A 17 -30.91 24.20 -16.72
N GLN A 18 -29.76 24.67 -17.20
CA GLN A 18 -29.64 25.54 -18.37
C GLN A 18 -29.07 24.82 -19.60
N ASP A 19 -28.68 23.54 -19.47
CA ASP A 19 -28.20 22.72 -20.58
C ASP A 19 -29.38 21.95 -21.20
N PRO A 20 -29.79 22.24 -22.46
CA PRO A 20 -30.92 21.57 -23.09
C PRO A 20 -30.81 20.05 -23.16
N LYS A 21 -29.60 19.49 -22.98
CA LYS A 21 -29.39 18.04 -22.88
C LYS A 21 -29.95 17.44 -21.58
N TRP A 22 -30.46 18.25 -20.66
CA TRP A 22 -31.02 17.83 -19.37
C TRP A 22 -32.49 18.25 -19.20
N ASP A 23 -33.12 18.85 -20.21
CA ASP A 23 -34.53 19.31 -20.16
C ASP A 23 -35.53 18.15 -19.94
N ASP A 24 -35.17 16.93 -20.32
CA ASP A 24 -35.96 15.71 -20.13
C ASP A 24 -35.80 15.08 -18.74
N VAL A 25 -34.87 15.56 -17.92
CA VAL A 25 -34.56 15.00 -16.60
C VAL A 25 -35.09 15.92 -15.51
N VAL A 26 -36.04 15.40 -14.72
CA VAL A 26 -36.52 16.09 -13.52
C VAL A 26 -35.57 15.78 -12.35
N PRO A 27 -34.84 16.76 -11.78
CA PRO A 27 -33.89 16.51 -10.70
C PRO A 27 -34.58 16.01 -9.41
N ILE A 28 -33.92 15.08 -8.71
CA ILE A 28 -34.41 14.54 -7.43
C ILE A 28 -33.55 15.11 -6.29
N PRO A 29 -33.98 16.17 -5.58
CA PRO A 29 -33.18 16.79 -4.53
C PRO A 29 -32.96 15.85 -3.34
N GLN A 30 -31.90 16.13 -2.56
CA GLN A 30 -31.70 15.48 -1.27
C GLN A 30 -32.74 16.00 -0.27
N ALA A 31 -33.61 15.10 0.19
CA ALA A 31 -34.53 15.36 1.27
C ALA A 31 -33.98 14.77 2.57
N GLU A 32 -33.81 15.62 3.58
CA GLU A 32 -33.44 15.23 4.94
C GLU A 32 -34.49 15.76 5.92
N PRO A 33 -34.83 15.01 7.00
CA PRO A 33 -35.70 15.51 8.06
C PRO A 33 -35.20 16.82 8.67
N GLU A 34 -36.11 17.63 9.24
CA GLU A 34 -35.74 18.89 9.90
C GLU A 34 -34.79 18.69 11.09
N ASP A 35 -34.91 17.56 11.78
CA ASP A 35 -34.09 17.16 12.93
C ASP A 35 -32.86 16.32 12.54
N ALA A 36 -32.51 16.28 11.25
CA ALA A 36 -31.34 15.53 10.78
C ALA A 36 -30.05 15.99 11.44
N LEU A 37 -29.34 15.04 12.07
CA LEU A 37 -28.02 15.28 12.64
C LEU A 37 -26.95 15.36 11.54
N ALA A 38 -25.95 16.22 11.73
CA ALA A 38 -24.81 16.41 10.81
C ALA A 38 -25.19 16.80 9.36
N ARG A 39 -26.31 17.53 9.19
CA ARG A 39 -26.70 18.11 7.91
C ARG A 39 -25.60 18.98 7.33
N ILE A 40 -25.25 18.73 6.08
CA ILE A 40 -24.25 19.51 5.35
C ILE A 40 -24.98 20.64 4.62
N ALA A 41 -24.51 21.87 4.81
CA ALA A 41 -24.91 23.00 3.98
C ALA A 41 -24.19 22.91 2.62
N TYR A 42 -24.73 22.11 1.71
CA TYR A 42 -24.14 21.91 0.38
C TYR A 42 -24.15 23.19 -0.44
N PRO A 43 -23.06 23.49 -1.17
CA PRO A 43 -23.08 24.49 -2.24
C PRO A 43 -24.16 24.17 -3.29
N ASP A 44 -24.76 25.22 -3.87
CA ASP A 44 -25.88 25.08 -4.82
C ASP A 44 -25.53 24.22 -6.04
N ASP A 45 -24.29 24.34 -6.55
CA ASP A 45 -23.79 23.58 -7.69
C ASP A 45 -23.63 22.07 -7.36
N TYR A 46 -23.15 21.75 -6.16
CA TYR A 46 -23.08 20.37 -5.69
C TYR A 46 -24.48 19.77 -5.49
N ALA A 47 -25.39 20.53 -4.86
CA ALA A 47 -26.77 20.11 -4.63
C ALA A 47 -27.51 19.86 -5.96
N GLU A 48 -27.34 20.74 -6.94
CA GLU A 48 -27.88 20.58 -8.29
C GLU A 48 -27.32 19.31 -8.94
N ALA A 49 -25.99 19.16 -9.05
CA ALA A 49 -25.38 18.01 -9.71
C ALA A 49 -25.77 16.67 -9.08
N VAL A 50 -25.83 16.58 -7.75
CA VAL A 50 -26.25 15.37 -7.06
C VAL A 50 -27.76 15.10 -7.23
N SER A 51 -28.59 16.13 -7.38
CA SER A 51 -30.02 15.96 -7.66
C SER A 51 -30.29 15.35 -9.04
N TYR A 52 -29.54 15.79 -10.05
CA TYR A 52 -29.56 15.16 -11.38
C TYR A 52 -28.97 13.75 -11.34
N LEU A 53 -27.89 13.53 -10.57
CA LEU A 53 -27.30 12.20 -10.40
C LEU A 53 -28.32 11.22 -9.83
N ARG A 54 -29.06 11.62 -8.79
CA ARG A 54 -30.14 10.83 -8.19
C ARG A 54 -31.23 10.50 -9.23
N ALA A 55 -31.61 11.46 -10.06
CA ALA A 55 -32.62 11.27 -11.10
C ALA A 55 -32.20 10.21 -12.13
N VAL A 56 -31.01 10.35 -12.73
CA VAL A 56 -30.53 9.39 -13.75
C VAL A 56 -30.20 8.02 -13.17
N MET A 57 -29.79 7.96 -11.90
CA MET A 57 -29.61 6.69 -11.21
C MET A 57 -30.93 5.98 -10.94
N ALA A 58 -32.00 6.71 -10.62
CA ALA A 58 -33.32 6.15 -10.37
C ALA A 58 -33.96 5.55 -11.64
N THR A 59 -33.63 6.09 -12.81
CA THR A 59 -34.07 5.56 -14.12
C THR A 59 -33.07 4.58 -14.74
N GLU A 60 -31.97 4.28 -14.03
CA GLU A 60 -30.85 3.46 -14.51
C GLU A 60 -30.27 3.89 -15.86
N GLU A 61 -30.27 5.19 -16.17
CA GLU A 61 -29.79 5.69 -17.45
C GLU A 61 -28.27 5.46 -17.59
N LEU A 62 -27.82 4.75 -18.62
CA LEU A 62 -26.40 4.52 -18.90
C LEU A 62 -25.99 5.22 -20.20
N SER A 63 -25.72 6.52 -20.12
CA SER A 63 -25.45 7.37 -21.29
C SER A 63 -24.15 8.17 -21.17
N GLU A 64 -23.71 8.77 -22.29
CA GLU A 64 -22.54 9.65 -22.31
C GLU A 64 -22.73 10.91 -21.46
N ARG A 65 -23.97 11.43 -21.34
CA ARG A 65 -24.24 12.58 -20.44
C ARG A 65 -24.10 12.17 -18.98
N CYS A 66 -24.53 10.96 -18.61
CA CYS A 66 -24.29 10.41 -17.28
C CYS A 66 -22.80 10.24 -17.01
N LEU A 67 -21.99 9.81 -18.00
CA LEU A 67 -20.53 9.73 -17.84
C LEU A 67 -19.93 11.10 -17.47
N ARG A 68 -20.32 12.18 -18.18
CA ARG A 68 -19.86 13.54 -17.86
C ARG A 68 -20.37 14.03 -16.50
N LEU A 69 -21.60 13.70 -16.13
CA LEU A 69 -22.16 14.02 -14.82
C LEU A 69 -21.38 13.34 -13.70
N THR A 70 -21.03 12.06 -13.84
CA THR A 70 -20.21 11.37 -12.83
C THR A 70 -18.84 12.03 -12.67
N GLN A 71 -18.21 12.48 -13.75
CA GLN A 71 -16.95 13.24 -13.68
C GLN A 71 -17.14 14.57 -12.93
N LEU A 72 -18.24 15.30 -13.17
CA LEU A 72 -18.54 16.54 -12.44
C LEU A 72 -18.65 16.26 -10.93
N VAL A 73 -19.45 15.27 -10.53
CA VAL A 73 -19.64 14.92 -9.12
C VAL A 73 -18.36 14.40 -8.47
N ILE A 74 -17.54 13.60 -9.18
CA ILE A 74 -16.25 13.12 -8.68
C ILE A 74 -15.27 14.28 -8.45
N ASN A 75 -15.27 15.29 -9.32
CA ASN A 75 -14.41 16.46 -9.13
C ASN A 75 -14.80 17.27 -7.88
N MET A 76 -16.07 17.26 -7.47
CA MET A 76 -16.55 17.93 -6.26
C MET A 76 -16.40 17.07 -5.00
N ASN A 77 -16.63 15.76 -5.12
CA ASN A 77 -16.50 14.81 -4.02
C ASN A 77 -15.96 13.45 -4.53
N PRO A 78 -14.62 13.29 -4.61
CA PRO A 78 -14.01 12.06 -5.09
C PRO A 78 -14.21 10.87 -4.13
N ALA A 79 -14.69 11.10 -2.90
CA ALA A 79 -14.99 10.04 -1.94
C ALA A 79 -16.40 9.43 -2.10
N HIS A 80 -17.24 9.97 -2.99
CA HIS A 80 -18.62 9.51 -3.19
C HIS A 80 -18.66 8.12 -3.86
N TYR A 81 -18.51 7.04 -3.10
CA TYR A 81 -18.38 5.68 -3.64
C TYR A 81 -19.50 5.24 -4.62
N THR A 82 -20.74 5.68 -4.40
CA THR A 82 -21.87 5.37 -5.29
C THR A 82 -21.64 5.87 -6.72
N VAL A 83 -21.09 7.08 -6.90
CA VAL A 83 -20.87 7.64 -8.23
C VAL A 83 -19.80 6.88 -9.00
N TRP A 84 -18.80 6.33 -8.32
CA TRP A 84 -17.76 5.50 -8.92
C TRP A 84 -18.30 4.18 -9.46
N LEU A 85 -19.14 3.50 -8.68
CA LEU A 85 -19.79 2.26 -9.14
C LEU A 85 -20.72 2.52 -10.32
N TYR A 86 -21.48 3.61 -10.28
CA TYR A 86 -22.34 4.01 -11.39
C TYR A 86 -21.53 4.38 -12.64
N ARG A 87 -20.42 5.13 -12.48
CA ARG A 87 -19.47 5.41 -13.57
C ARG A 87 -18.95 4.13 -14.21
N PHE A 88 -18.53 3.15 -13.43
CA PHE A 88 -18.06 1.87 -13.95
C PHE A 88 -19.16 1.09 -14.71
N ARG A 89 -20.43 1.16 -14.26
CA ARG A 89 -21.57 0.61 -15.03
C ARG A 89 -21.69 1.27 -16.40
N ILE A 90 -21.58 2.60 -16.46
CA ILE A 90 -21.66 3.38 -17.71
C ILE A 90 -20.50 3.01 -18.65
N VAL A 91 -19.26 2.98 -18.12
CA VAL A 91 -18.06 2.60 -18.90
C VAL A 91 -18.23 1.25 -19.60
N LYS A 92 -18.77 0.25 -18.87
CA LYS A 92 -19.05 -1.07 -19.44
C LYS A 92 -20.18 -1.05 -20.46
N ALA A 93 -21.31 -0.43 -20.12
CA ALA A 93 -22.50 -0.44 -20.97
C ALA A 93 -22.29 0.28 -22.32
N LEU A 94 -21.45 1.32 -22.32
CA LEU A 94 -21.08 2.06 -23.53
C LEU A 94 -19.84 1.50 -24.23
N GLU A 95 -19.27 0.40 -23.71
CA GLU A 95 -18.05 -0.23 -24.23
C GLU A 95 -16.90 0.77 -24.47
N LEU A 96 -16.71 1.69 -23.53
CA LEU A 96 -15.72 2.75 -23.69
C LEU A 96 -14.29 2.17 -23.69
N PRO A 97 -13.36 2.76 -24.47
CA PRO A 97 -11.96 2.34 -24.43
C PRO A 97 -11.39 2.47 -23.01
N ILE A 98 -11.07 1.35 -22.37
CA ILE A 98 -10.61 1.34 -20.97
C ILE A 98 -9.31 2.14 -20.78
N LEU A 99 -8.44 2.17 -21.78
CA LEU A 99 -7.22 2.97 -21.74
C LEU A 99 -7.50 4.49 -21.68
N ASP A 100 -8.60 4.96 -22.27
CA ASP A 100 -9.01 6.36 -22.15
C ASP A 100 -9.50 6.66 -20.72
N GLU A 101 -10.26 5.73 -20.12
CA GLU A 101 -10.73 5.87 -18.73
C GLU A 101 -9.57 5.81 -17.72
N ILE A 102 -8.57 4.95 -17.95
CA ILE A 102 -7.33 4.91 -17.14
C ILE A 102 -6.57 6.24 -17.25
N GLU A 103 -6.46 6.82 -18.44
CA GLU A 103 -5.81 8.13 -18.62
C GLU A 103 -6.57 9.26 -17.94
N TRP A 104 -7.91 9.24 -17.97
CA TRP A 104 -8.72 10.15 -17.16
C TRP A 104 -8.46 9.94 -15.65
N LEU A 105 -8.47 8.69 -15.19
CA LEU A 105 -8.24 8.34 -13.80
C LEU A 105 -6.84 8.73 -13.30
N ASN A 106 -5.81 8.65 -14.15
CA ASN A 106 -4.46 9.12 -13.84
C ASN A 106 -4.47 10.59 -13.40
N ARG A 107 -5.27 11.43 -14.09
CA ARG A 107 -5.39 12.86 -13.76
C ARG A 107 -6.12 13.08 -12.45
N VAL A 108 -7.19 12.32 -12.21
CA VAL A 108 -7.96 12.40 -10.96
C VAL A 108 -7.10 11.95 -9.77
N ALA A 109 -6.33 10.88 -9.93
CA ALA A 109 -5.42 10.34 -8.92
C ALA A 109 -4.29 11.31 -8.54
N LEU A 110 -3.66 11.97 -9.53
CA LEU A 110 -2.62 12.98 -9.28
C LEU A 110 -3.13 14.19 -8.51
N GLN A 111 -4.43 14.49 -8.60
CA GLN A 111 -5.07 15.56 -7.83
C GLN A 111 -5.55 15.10 -6.45
N ASN A 112 -5.67 13.79 -6.23
CA ASN A 112 -6.30 13.19 -5.06
C ASN A 112 -5.51 11.95 -4.58
N LEU A 113 -4.30 12.17 -4.09
CA LEU A 113 -3.34 11.09 -3.78
C LEU A 113 -3.85 10.07 -2.75
N LYS A 114 -4.76 10.47 -1.85
CA LYS A 114 -5.26 9.65 -0.73
C LYS A 114 -6.76 9.43 -0.82
N ASN A 115 -7.18 8.54 -1.73
CA ASN A 115 -8.60 8.25 -1.97
C ASN A 115 -8.80 6.77 -2.31
N TYR A 116 -9.63 6.06 -1.54
CA TYR A 116 -9.90 4.63 -1.75
C TYR A 116 -10.61 4.34 -3.07
N GLN A 117 -11.56 5.17 -3.46
CA GLN A 117 -12.42 4.94 -4.60
C GLN A 117 -11.64 4.97 -5.92
N ILE A 118 -10.65 5.84 -6.03
CA ILE A 118 -9.75 5.93 -7.19
C ILE A 118 -9.00 4.62 -7.41
N TRP A 119 -8.37 4.09 -6.37
CA TRP A 119 -7.58 2.85 -6.47
C TRP A 119 -8.47 1.63 -6.67
N HIS A 120 -9.65 1.60 -6.05
CA HIS A 120 -10.62 0.54 -6.28
C HIS A 120 -11.19 0.58 -7.72
N HIS A 121 -11.55 1.77 -8.23
CA HIS A 121 -11.99 1.93 -9.62
C HIS A 121 -10.90 1.50 -10.60
N ARG A 122 -9.63 1.81 -10.30
CA ARG A 122 -8.50 1.32 -11.09
C ARG A 122 -8.43 -0.20 -11.14
N GLN A 123 -8.61 -0.88 -10.00
CA GLN A 123 -8.68 -2.35 -9.96
C GLN A 123 -9.82 -2.90 -10.82
N LEU A 124 -11.02 -2.32 -10.73
CA LEU A 124 -12.18 -2.73 -11.52
C LEU A 124 -11.93 -2.60 -13.04
N LEU A 125 -11.29 -1.51 -13.47
CA LEU A 125 -10.91 -1.31 -14.87
C LEU A 125 -9.90 -2.36 -15.34
N LEU A 126 -8.89 -2.65 -14.51
CA LEU A 126 -7.88 -3.67 -14.79
C LEU A 126 -8.48 -5.08 -14.87
N ASP A 127 -9.34 -5.43 -13.91
CA ASP A 127 -10.04 -6.72 -13.86
C ASP A 127 -10.96 -6.92 -15.07
N TYR A 128 -11.60 -5.85 -15.55
CA TYR A 128 -12.45 -5.89 -16.72
C TYR A 128 -11.67 -5.95 -18.04
N TYR A 129 -10.56 -5.21 -18.13
CA TYR A 129 -9.81 -5.06 -19.38
C TYR A 129 -8.83 -6.20 -19.64
N LEU A 130 -8.14 -6.70 -18.61
CA LEU A 130 -7.09 -7.70 -18.77
C LEU A 130 -7.55 -8.98 -19.52
N PRO A 131 -8.75 -9.55 -19.25
CA PRO A 131 -9.24 -10.70 -20.01
C PRO A 131 -9.40 -10.44 -21.51
N SER A 132 -9.68 -9.18 -21.92
CA SER A 132 -9.86 -8.83 -23.33
C SER A 132 -8.55 -8.79 -24.12
N ILE A 133 -7.41 -8.65 -23.44
CA ILE A 133 -6.08 -8.57 -24.05
C ILE A 133 -5.16 -9.73 -23.66
N SER A 134 -5.64 -10.69 -22.86
CA SER A 134 -4.78 -11.72 -22.27
C SER A 134 -4.13 -12.65 -23.30
N SER A 135 -4.73 -12.78 -24.50
CA SER A 135 -4.16 -13.53 -25.62
C SER A 135 -3.09 -12.77 -26.41
N ASP A 136 -2.89 -11.47 -26.14
CA ASP A 136 -1.86 -10.64 -26.74
C ASP A 136 -0.79 -10.22 -25.69
N PRO A 137 0.33 -10.96 -25.61
CA PRO A 137 1.42 -10.67 -24.68
C PRO A 137 2.02 -9.26 -24.86
N VAL A 138 1.96 -8.68 -26.06
CA VAL A 138 2.49 -7.34 -26.32
C VAL A 138 1.62 -6.30 -25.64
N SER A 139 0.30 -6.42 -25.76
CA SER A 139 -0.66 -5.54 -25.09
C SER A 139 -0.58 -5.67 -23.57
N VAL A 140 -0.48 -6.89 -23.03
CA VAL A 140 -0.32 -7.11 -21.58
C VAL A 140 0.96 -6.47 -21.07
N LYS A 141 2.09 -6.63 -21.77
CA LYS A 141 3.36 -6.02 -21.40
C LYS A 141 3.31 -4.49 -21.45
N LYS A 142 2.62 -3.92 -22.44
CA LYS A 142 2.42 -2.47 -22.56
C LYS A 142 1.59 -1.92 -21.40
N LEU A 143 0.51 -2.62 -21.03
CA LEU A 143 -0.32 -2.29 -19.87
C LEU A 143 0.50 -2.34 -18.58
N ALA A 144 1.22 -3.44 -18.34
CA ALA A 144 2.08 -3.61 -17.17
C ALA A 144 3.09 -2.46 -17.03
N LYS A 145 3.78 -2.12 -18.14
CA LYS A 145 4.71 -0.99 -18.15
C LYS A 145 4.01 0.33 -17.80
N SER A 146 2.87 0.62 -18.44
CA SER A 146 2.12 1.85 -18.21
C SER A 146 1.65 1.97 -16.75
N GLU A 147 1.20 0.87 -16.16
CA GLU A 147 0.77 0.84 -14.75
C GLU A 147 1.95 1.04 -13.79
N THR A 148 3.06 0.34 -14.02
CA THR A 148 4.28 0.50 -13.20
C THR A 148 4.85 1.90 -13.29
N ASP A 149 4.89 2.49 -14.50
CA ASP A 149 5.36 3.87 -14.71
C ASP A 149 4.46 4.88 -13.95
N PHE A 150 3.13 4.69 -13.98
CA PHE A 150 2.20 5.55 -13.25
C PHE A 150 2.32 5.41 -11.72
N ILE A 151 2.45 4.19 -11.20
CA ILE A 151 2.68 3.93 -9.77
C ILE A 151 3.97 4.59 -9.30
N SER A 152 5.04 4.48 -10.09
CA SER A 152 6.33 5.08 -9.76
C SER A 152 6.20 6.59 -9.62
N ARG A 153 5.49 7.24 -10.56
CA ARG A 153 5.20 8.67 -10.49
C ARG A 153 4.41 9.08 -9.24
N ILE A 154 3.43 8.30 -8.79
CA ILE A 154 2.70 8.63 -7.56
C ILE A 154 3.60 8.43 -6.32
N LEU A 155 4.45 7.40 -6.32
CA LEU A 155 5.40 7.16 -5.22
C LEU A 155 6.52 8.20 -5.16
N GLU A 156 6.84 8.88 -6.26
CA GLU A 156 7.75 10.05 -6.25
C GLU A 156 7.14 11.22 -5.45
N GLU A 157 5.81 11.38 -5.46
CA GLU A 157 5.11 12.41 -4.66
C GLU A 157 4.91 11.99 -3.20
N ASP A 158 4.58 10.71 -2.95
CA ASP A 158 4.43 10.15 -1.59
C ASP A 158 4.94 8.70 -1.56
N THR A 159 6.22 8.55 -1.18
CA THR A 159 6.93 7.26 -1.15
C THR A 159 6.33 6.24 -0.18
N LYS A 160 5.40 6.66 0.69
CA LYS A 160 4.76 5.85 1.74
C LYS A 160 3.25 5.74 1.55
N ASN A 161 2.72 6.12 0.38
CA ASN A 161 1.30 6.03 0.07
C ASN A 161 0.78 4.59 0.14
N TYR A 162 -0.03 4.31 1.16
CA TYR A 162 -0.53 2.96 1.45
C TYR A 162 -1.39 2.39 0.32
N HIS A 163 -2.25 3.20 -0.30
CA HIS A 163 -3.11 2.73 -1.38
C HIS A 163 -2.31 2.29 -2.60
N VAL A 164 -1.27 3.06 -2.94
CA VAL A 164 -0.40 2.78 -4.08
C VAL A 164 0.39 1.49 -3.86
N TRP A 165 0.96 1.31 -2.66
CA TRP A 165 1.66 0.07 -2.31
C TRP A 165 0.75 -1.15 -2.33
N SER A 166 -0.46 -1.03 -1.78
CA SER A 166 -1.46 -2.10 -1.84
C SER A 166 -1.85 -2.44 -3.30
N TYR A 167 -2.08 -1.42 -4.12
CA TYR A 167 -2.37 -1.60 -5.54
C TYR A 167 -1.20 -2.21 -6.32
N ARG A 168 0.04 -1.82 -6.00
CA ARG A 168 1.26 -2.38 -6.60
C ARG A 168 1.40 -3.87 -6.31
N GLN A 169 1.14 -4.31 -5.07
CA GLN A 169 1.14 -5.74 -4.72
C GLN A 169 0.04 -6.50 -5.50
N TYR A 170 -1.15 -5.93 -5.60
CA TYR A 170 -2.22 -6.47 -6.44
C TYR A 170 -1.75 -6.65 -7.90
N LEU A 171 -1.13 -5.64 -8.50
CA LEU A 171 -0.62 -5.73 -9.88
C LEU A 171 0.47 -6.79 -10.04
N VAL A 172 1.39 -6.90 -9.08
CA VAL A 172 2.44 -7.93 -9.12
C VAL A 172 1.83 -9.33 -9.19
N GLY A 173 0.80 -9.60 -8.38
CA GLY A 173 0.06 -10.85 -8.46
C GLY A 173 -0.73 -10.99 -9.77
N LYS A 174 -1.46 -9.94 -10.17
CA LYS A 174 -2.40 -9.97 -11.31
C LYS A 174 -1.71 -10.11 -12.66
N LEU A 175 -0.55 -9.50 -12.83
CA LEU A 175 0.24 -9.47 -14.08
C LEU A 175 1.52 -10.32 -14.00
N GLU A 176 1.64 -11.15 -12.96
CA GLU A 176 2.79 -12.02 -12.70
C GLU A 176 4.15 -11.30 -12.70
N LEU A 177 4.21 -10.07 -12.16
CA LEU A 177 5.41 -9.22 -12.18
C LEU A 177 6.45 -9.57 -11.10
N TRP A 178 6.56 -10.86 -10.76
CA TRP A 178 7.57 -11.43 -9.85
C TRP A 178 8.96 -11.43 -10.49
N THR A 179 9.46 -10.27 -10.88
CA THR A 179 10.66 -10.09 -11.71
C THR A 179 11.81 -9.47 -10.93
N PRO A 180 13.07 -9.68 -11.38
CA PRO A 180 14.22 -8.96 -10.82
C PRO A 180 14.08 -7.44 -10.87
N ALA A 181 13.36 -6.91 -11.87
CA ALA A 181 13.11 -5.47 -11.98
C ALA A 181 12.25 -4.95 -10.83
N GLU A 182 11.24 -5.71 -10.40
CA GLU A 182 10.38 -5.31 -9.29
C GLU A 182 11.10 -5.38 -7.95
N LEU A 183 11.93 -6.41 -7.74
CA LEU A 183 12.83 -6.48 -6.59
C LEU A 183 13.84 -5.33 -6.58
N GLY A 184 14.40 -5.00 -7.76
CA GLY A 184 15.30 -3.87 -7.95
C GLY A 184 14.65 -2.53 -7.66
N ALA A 185 13.38 -2.34 -8.04
CA ALA A 185 12.63 -1.13 -7.72
C ALA A 185 12.43 -0.97 -6.20
N ALA A 186 12.07 -2.04 -5.50
CA ALA A 186 11.98 -2.02 -4.03
C ALA A 186 13.34 -1.71 -3.40
N GLN A 187 14.42 -2.29 -3.93
CA GLN A 187 15.78 -2.00 -3.48
C GLN A 187 16.14 -0.53 -3.67
N ASN A 188 15.91 0.06 -4.85
CA ASN A 188 16.22 1.47 -5.10
C ASN A 188 15.51 2.38 -4.09
N MET A 189 14.24 2.13 -3.80
CA MET A 189 13.50 2.92 -2.79
C MET A 189 14.07 2.76 -1.37
N ILE A 190 14.66 1.60 -1.03
CA ILE A 190 15.38 1.39 0.23
C ILE A 190 16.77 2.08 0.20
N GLU A 191 17.43 2.13 -0.95
CA GLU A 191 18.68 2.88 -1.08
C GLU A 191 18.45 4.39 -0.91
N ASP A 192 17.36 4.92 -1.46
CA ASP A 192 16.98 6.33 -1.37
C ASP A 192 16.52 6.72 0.05
N ASP A 193 15.70 5.89 0.70
CA ASP A 193 15.32 6.02 2.11
C ASP A 193 15.36 4.64 2.80
N VAL A 194 16.46 4.34 3.48
CA VAL A 194 16.63 3.07 4.21
C VAL A 194 15.58 2.87 5.30
N ARG A 195 14.90 3.93 5.76
CA ARG A 195 13.83 3.88 6.75
C ARG A 195 12.44 3.73 6.12
N ASN A 196 12.32 3.64 4.79
CA ASN A 196 11.04 3.44 4.12
C ASN A 196 10.50 2.02 4.36
N ASN A 197 9.71 1.85 5.42
CA ASN A 197 9.13 0.56 5.79
C ASN A 197 8.19 0.00 4.72
N SER A 198 7.56 0.86 3.89
CA SER A 198 6.71 0.38 2.80
C SER A 198 7.53 -0.33 1.72
N ALA A 199 8.73 0.19 1.40
CA ALA A 199 9.64 -0.46 0.47
C ALA A 199 10.22 -1.77 1.05
N TRP A 200 10.55 -1.83 2.34
CA TRP A 200 10.94 -3.07 3.03
C TRP A 200 9.82 -4.11 3.02
N SER A 201 8.60 -3.69 3.31
CA SER A 201 7.41 -4.56 3.26
C SER A 201 7.18 -5.10 1.85
N HIS A 202 7.31 -4.25 0.83
CA HIS A 202 7.18 -4.67 -0.56
C HIS A 202 8.29 -5.62 -1.00
N ARG A 203 9.54 -5.37 -0.58
CA ARG A 203 10.65 -6.31 -0.81
C ARG A 203 10.33 -7.68 -0.22
N PHE A 204 9.82 -7.72 1.02
CA PHE A 204 9.43 -8.96 1.68
C PHE A 204 8.36 -9.70 0.88
N PHE A 205 7.31 -8.98 0.44
CA PHE A 205 6.27 -9.54 -0.41
C PHE A 205 6.82 -10.13 -1.71
N VAL A 206 7.65 -9.37 -2.46
CA VAL A 206 8.20 -9.83 -3.75
C VAL A 206 9.03 -11.11 -3.59
N VAL A 207 9.79 -11.22 -2.49
CA VAL A 207 10.65 -12.39 -2.23
C VAL A 207 9.85 -13.58 -1.69
N PHE A 208 8.98 -13.36 -0.70
CA PHE A 208 8.34 -14.43 0.07
C PHE A 208 6.89 -14.71 -0.31
N SER A 209 6.38 -14.10 -1.38
CA SER A 209 5.03 -14.37 -1.92
C SER A 209 5.01 -14.77 -3.40
N ASN A 210 6.19 -14.88 -4.05
CA ASN A 210 6.28 -15.39 -5.41
C ASN A 210 5.84 -16.87 -5.46
N PRO A 211 4.77 -17.24 -6.18
CA PRO A 211 4.25 -18.62 -6.19
C PRO A 211 5.25 -19.67 -6.71
N LYS A 212 6.30 -19.26 -7.44
CA LYS A 212 7.36 -20.16 -7.90
C LYS A 212 8.34 -20.54 -6.77
N GLU A 213 8.61 -19.61 -5.86
CA GLU A 213 9.66 -19.73 -4.84
C GLU A 213 9.11 -19.84 -3.40
N ALA A 214 7.82 -19.57 -3.20
CA ALA A 214 7.16 -19.59 -1.90
C ALA A 214 5.88 -20.43 -1.93
N THR A 215 5.44 -20.88 -0.76
CA THR A 215 4.22 -21.67 -0.59
C THR A 215 3.00 -20.73 -0.63
N PRO A 216 2.05 -20.90 -1.56
CA PRO A 216 0.86 -20.06 -1.62
C PRO A 216 0.10 -20.07 -0.28
N GLY A 217 -0.26 -18.88 0.22
CA GLY A 217 -0.96 -18.72 1.49
C GLY A 217 -0.10 -18.87 2.75
N SER A 218 1.21 -19.09 2.63
CA SER A 218 2.13 -19.10 3.77
C SER A 218 2.12 -17.77 4.50
N LEU A 219 1.76 -17.79 5.79
CA LEU A 219 1.69 -16.58 6.61
C LEU A 219 3.07 -15.90 6.68
N PRO A 220 3.15 -14.56 6.70
CA PRO A 220 4.42 -13.84 6.88
C PRO A 220 5.20 -14.27 8.13
N THR A 221 4.49 -14.71 9.17
CA THR A 221 5.02 -15.15 10.47
C THR A 221 5.21 -16.67 10.58
N ALA A 222 5.21 -17.40 9.46
CA ALA A 222 5.42 -18.85 9.42
C ALA A 222 6.66 -19.20 8.59
N THR A 223 7.35 -20.26 9.01
CA THR A 223 8.41 -20.91 8.23
C THR A 223 7.86 -21.36 6.88
N ASP A 224 8.65 -21.17 5.82
CA ASP A 224 8.32 -21.63 4.47
C ASP A 224 9.49 -22.44 3.89
N PRO A 225 9.47 -23.78 4.03
CA PRO A 225 10.53 -24.64 3.53
C PRO A 225 10.74 -24.61 2.01
N LYS A 226 9.78 -24.06 1.25
CA LYS A 226 9.89 -23.93 -0.20
C LYS A 226 10.90 -22.84 -0.61
N VAL A 227 11.14 -21.86 0.26
CA VAL A 227 12.08 -20.77 -0.01
C VAL A 227 13.51 -21.31 0.06
N SER A 228 14.26 -21.14 -1.03
CA SER A 228 15.63 -21.68 -1.13
C SER A 228 16.59 -21.06 -0.12
N ALA A 229 17.53 -21.86 0.40
CA ALA A 229 18.57 -21.40 1.31
C ALA A 229 19.39 -20.23 0.72
N ALA A 230 19.68 -20.25 -0.59
CA ALA A 230 20.37 -19.17 -1.28
C ALA A 230 19.59 -17.84 -1.24
N THR A 231 18.26 -17.88 -1.33
CA THR A 231 17.42 -16.69 -1.19
C THR A 231 17.45 -16.16 0.23
N ILE A 232 17.35 -17.05 1.23
CA ILE A 232 17.48 -16.68 2.64
C ILE A 232 18.84 -16.02 2.90
N ASP A 233 19.94 -16.64 2.46
CA ASP A 233 21.30 -16.12 2.69
C ASP A 233 21.49 -14.74 2.08
N ARG A 234 21.00 -14.54 0.85
CA ARG A 234 21.00 -13.23 0.18
C ARG A 234 20.24 -12.18 0.97
N GLU A 235 19.03 -12.50 1.45
CA GLU A 235 18.19 -11.54 2.17
C GLU A 235 18.71 -11.23 3.58
N LEU A 236 19.27 -12.21 4.29
CA LEU A 236 19.94 -12.00 5.57
C LEU A 236 21.17 -11.10 5.38
N ALA A 237 22.01 -11.36 4.37
CA ALA A 237 23.16 -10.52 4.07
C ALA A 237 22.75 -9.09 3.72
N TYR A 238 21.72 -8.92 2.88
CA TYR A 238 21.19 -7.60 2.54
C TYR A 238 20.71 -6.82 3.78
N ALA A 239 19.92 -7.46 4.64
CA ALA A 239 19.43 -6.85 5.86
C ALA A 239 20.57 -6.44 6.81
N LYS A 240 21.58 -7.30 7.00
CA LYS A 240 22.77 -7.02 7.81
C LYS A 240 23.54 -5.79 7.31
N VAL A 241 23.73 -5.67 5.99
CA VAL A 241 24.36 -4.49 5.38
C VAL A 241 23.58 -3.21 5.68
N LYS A 242 22.24 -3.24 5.57
CA LYS A 242 21.41 -2.05 5.85
C LYS A 242 21.32 -1.70 7.33
N ILE A 243 21.34 -2.69 8.21
CA ILE A 243 21.45 -2.49 9.65
C ILE A 243 22.78 -1.81 9.99
N ALA A 244 23.90 -2.29 9.44
CA ALA A 244 25.21 -1.67 9.69
C ALA A 244 25.25 -0.19 9.25
N LEU A 245 24.54 0.16 8.16
CA LEU A 245 24.40 1.54 7.69
C LEU A 245 23.55 2.42 8.62
N ALA A 246 22.46 1.87 9.16
CA ALA A 246 21.55 2.59 10.06
C ALA A 246 21.16 1.70 11.26
N PRO A 247 22.02 1.56 12.29
CA PRO A 247 21.82 0.59 13.36
C PRO A 247 20.51 0.75 14.14
N GLN A 248 20.01 1.98 14.30
CA GLN A 248 18.76 2.25 15.01
C GLN A 248 17.51 2.21 14.09
N ASN A 249 17.64 1.80 12.82
CA ASN A 249 16.50 1.69 11.90
C ASN A 249 15.68 0.41 12.15
N GLN A 250 14.49 0.56 12.74
CA GLN A 250 13.61 -0.57 13.04
C GLN A 250 13.22 -1.40 11.81
N SER A 251 13.04 -0.78 10.63
CA SER A 251 12.56 -1.47 9.43
C SER A 251 13.47 -2.62 9.01
N SER A 252 14.79 -2.39 9.01
CA SER A 252 15.76 -3.41 8.61
C SER A 252 15.90 -4.53 9.65
N TRP A 253 15.72 -4.23 10.94
CA TRP A 253 15.66 -5.25 12.00
C TRP A 253 14.41 -6.12 11.87
N ASN A 254 13.24 -5.50 11.69
CA ASN A 254 11.99 -6.22 11.48
C ASN A 254 12.07 -7.12 10.24
N TYR A 255 12.68 -6.63 9.15
CA TYR A 255 12.92 -7.42 7.95
C TYR A 255 13.83 -8.62 8.23
N LEU A 256 14.98 -8.40 8.90
CA LEU A 256 15.90 -9.48 9.29
C LEU A 256 15.18 -10.58 10.09
N ARG A 257 14.35 -10.19 11.07
CA ARG A 257 13.55 -11.13 11.86
C ARG A 257 12.56 -11.89 11.00
N GLY A 258 11.86 -11.21 10.09
CA GLY A 258 10.94 -11.84 9.14
C GLY A 258 11.62 -12.89 8.24
N VAL A 259 12.82 -12.58 7.72
CA VAL A 259 13.61 -13.53 6.91
C VAL A 259 14.00 -14.77 7.73
N LEU A 260 14.41 -14.58 8.99
CA LEU A 260 14.73 -15.70 9.88
C LEU A 260 13.51 -16.59 10.14
N VAL A 261 12.36 -16.00 10.45
CA VAL A 261 11.10 -16.75 10.63
C VAL A 261 10.79 -17.56 9.38
N LYS A 262 10.86 -16.94 8.19
CA LYS A 262 10.64 -17.65 6.92
C LYS A 262 11.61 -18.81 6.70
N SER A 263 12.86 -18.65 7.12
CA SER A 263 13.88 -19.69 6.98
C SER A 263 13.77 -20.84 7.98
N GLY A 264 13.07 -20.64 9.10
CA GLY A 264 13.08 -21.57 10.24
C GLY A 264 14.43 -21.69 10.95
N ARG A 265 15.38 -20.79 10.66
CA ARG A 265 16.69 -20.76 11.32
C ARG A 265 16.58 -20.09 12.69
N ASP A 266 17.39 -20.56 13.63
CA ASP A 266 17.45 -20.01 14.97
C ASP A 266 18.02 -18.58 14.97
N PHE A 267 17.40 -17.68 15.74
CA PHE A 267 17.91 -16.33 16.01
C PHE A 267 19.29 -16.35 16.64
N ALA A 268 19.66 -17.42 17.37
CA ALA A 268 21.00 -17.60 17.95
C ALA A 268 22.13 -17.52 16.91
N THR A 269 21.85 -17.73 15.62
CA THR A 269 22.81 -17.57 14.51
C THR A 269 23.18 -16.12 14.20
N LEU A 270 22.55 -15.15 14.87
CA LEU A 270 22.82 -13.72 14.71
C LEU A 270 23.65 -13.13 15.87
N ASP A 271 24.10 -13.94 16.81
CA ASP A 271 24.83 -13.49 18.00
C ASP A 271 26.01 -12.58 17.67
N GLU A 272 26.99 -13.06 16.90
CA GLU A 272 28.21 -12.33 16.55
C GLU A 272 27.89 -11.02 15.80
N PHE A 273 26.86 -11.03 14.96
CA PHE A 273 26.42 -9.83 14.25
C PHE A 273 25.76 -8.82 15.20
N THR A 274 24.91 -9.27 16.11
CA THR A 274 24.09 -8.40 16.96
C THR A 274 24.92 -7.78 18.08
N GLU A 275 25.92 -8.51 18.61
CA GLU A 275 26.84 -8.03 19.65
C GLU A 275 27.67 -6.81 19.18
N GLN A 276 27.89 -6.63 17.87
CA GLN A 276 28.65 -5.49 17.33
C GLN A 276 28.02 -4.11 17.62
N PHE A 277 26.74 -4.08 18.01
CA PHE A 277 25.98 -2.86 18.28
C PHE A 277 25.86 -2.52 19.76
N VAL A 278 26.46 -3.32 20.65
CA VAL A 278 26.36 -3.17 22.11
C VAL A 278 27.73 -3.41 22.73
N SER A 279 28.20 -2.50 23.58
CA SER A 279 29.46 -2.65 24.31
C SER A 279 29.34 -2.11 25.74
N GLY A 280 30.03 -2.75 26.69
CA GLY A 280 30.03 -2.36 28.10
C GLY A 280 28.63 -2.34 28.75
N LEU A 281 27.72 -3.24 28.35
CA LEU A 281 26.33 -3.21 28.82
C LEU A 281 26.26 -3.32 30.35
N GLY A 282 25.61 -2.36 31.01
CA GLY A 282 25.54 -2.28 32.47
C GLY A 282 26.76 -1.65 33.16
N GLU A 283 27.82 -1.31 32.42
CA GLU A 283 29.03 -0.65 32.92
C GLU A 283 28.97 0.87 32.74
N GLU A 284 29.94 1.60 33.31
CA GLU A 284 30.08 3.05 33.07
C GLU A 284 30.38 3.37 31.59
N SER A 285 31.07 2.46 30.89
CA SER A 285 31.41 2.54 29.47
C SER A 285 30.31 2.03 28.52
N GLU A 286 29.07 1.89 28.99
CA GLU A 286 27.96 1.39 28.19
C GLU A 286 27.68 2.24 26.95
N ASP A 287 27.88 1.64 25.77
CA ASP A 287 27.54 2.18 24.46
C ASP A 287 26.64 1.21 23.69
N VAL A 288 25.43 1.67 23.36
CA VAL A 288 24.42 0.91 22.60
C VAL A 288 24.07 1.71 21.36
N LYS A 289 24.50 1.21 20.21
CA LYS A 289 24.21 1.79 18.90
C LYS A 289 22.82 1.45 18.39
N SER A 290 22.20 0.39 18.95
CA SER A 290 20.88 -0.05 18.56
C SER A 290 20.10 -0.67 19.72
N SER A 291 18.99 -0.06 20.12
CA SER A 291 18.06 -0.69 21.07
C SER A 291 17.34 -1.91 20.46
N HIS A 292 17.23 -1.99 19.14
CA HIS A 292 16.72 -3.19 18.46
C HIS A 292 17.71 -4.36 18.50
N ALA A 293 19.01 -4.08 18.51
CA ALA A 293 20.02 -5.11 18.76
C ALA A 293 19.93 -5.63 20.19
N LEU A 294 19.73 -4.76 21.20
CA LEU A 294 19.52 -5.19 22.59
C LEU A 294 18.28 -6.09 22.75
N ASP A 295 17.17 -5.74 22.11
CA ASP A 295 15.93 -6.54 22.10
C ASP A 295 16.21 -7.94 21.55
N LEU A 296 16.89 -8.02 20.40
CA LEU A 296 17.27 -9.29 19.80
C LEU A 296 18.30 -10.08 20.64
N LEU A 297 19.27 -9.42 21.27
CA LEU A 297 20.23 -10.08 22.17
C LEU A 297 19.53 -10.71 23.38
N ALA A 298 18.51 -10.06 23.93
CA ALA A 298 17.73 -10.65 25.02
C ALA A 298 17.10 -11.99 24.60
N GLU A 299 16.53 -12.07 23.39
CA GLU A 299 15.98 -13.31 22.84
C GLU A 299 17.07 -14.37 22.56
N ILE A 300 18.21 -13.96 22.01
CA ILE A 300 19.36 -14.85 21.73
C ILE A 300 19.90 -15.44 23.04
N TYR A 301 20.14 -14.62 24.06
CA TYR A 301 20.64 -15.09 25.35
C TYR A 301 19.63 -15.99 26.05
N LYS A 302 18.32 -15.67 25.98
CA LYS A 302 17.26 -16.56 26.45
C LYS A 302 17.32 -17.93 25.75
N ALA A 303 17.42 -17.96 24.42
CA ALA A 303 17.48 -19.19 23.64
C ALA A 303 18.73 -20.03 23.98
N LYS A 304 19.86 -19.38 24.29
CA LYS A 304 21.10 -20.03 24.75
C LYS A 304 21.09 -20.44 26.23
N GLY A 305 20.04 -20.08 26.99
CA GLY A 305 19.92 -20.36 28.42
C GLY A 305 20.65 -19.38 29.34
N ASP A 306 21.22 -18.29 28.81
CA ASP A 306 21.88 -17.23 29.59
C ASP A 306 20.85 -16.21 30.07
N LYS A 307 20.05 -16.63 31.07
CA LYS A 307 18.95 -15.81 31.62
C LYS A 307 19.44 -14.50 32.24
N GLU A 308 20.65 -14.48 32.81
CA GLU A 308 21.22 -13.28 33.44
C GLU A 308 21.54 -12.21 32.40
N LYS A 309 22.22 -12.57 31.29
CA LYS A 309 22.46 -11.60 30.21
C LYS A 309 21.17 -11.17 29.51
N ALA A 310 20.22 -12.09 29.33
CA ALA A 310 18.92 -11.75 28.77
C ALA A 310 18.19 -10.72 29.64
N LYS A 311 18.15 -10.94 30.95
CA LYS A 311 17.55 -10.04 31.92
C LYS A 311 18.24 -8.68 31.91
N LEU A 312 19.58 -8.65 31.92
CA LEU A 312 20.35 -7.41 31.84
C LEU A 312 19.96 -6.59 30.59
N CYS A 313 19.88 -7.21 29.40
CA CYS A 313 19.45 -6.52 28.18
C CYS A 313 18.08 -5.84 28.35
N LEU A 314 17.10 -6.58 28.89
CA LEU A 314 15.74 -6.06 29.11
C LEU A 314 15.68 -4.95 30.17
N GLU A 315 16.46 -5.06 31.25
CA GLU A 315 16.57 -4.03 32.28
C GLU A 315 17.16 -2.74 31.71
N ARG A 316 18.19 -2.84 30.87
CA ARG A 316 18.82 -1.68 30.21
C ARG A 316 17.90 -1.04 29.17
N LEU A 317 17.10 -1.84 28.46
CA LEU A 317 16.02 -1.32 27.60
C LEU A 317 14.99 -0.53 28.42
N ALA A 318 14.48 -1.11 29.51
CA ALA A 318 13.50 -0.48 30.37
C ALA A 318 13.99 0.83 30.99
N ALA A 319 15.23 0.84 31.49
CA ALA A 319 15.77 1.95 32.27
C ALA A 319 16.34 3.10 31.42
N LYS A 320 16.89 2.81 30.23
CA LYS A 320 17.70 3.80 29.48
C LYS A 320 17.42 3.83 27.99
N TRP A 321 17.44 2.69 27.31
CA TRP A 321 17.51 2.66 25.85
C TRP A 321 16.15 2.64 25.13
N ASP A 322 15.08 2.30 25.86
CA ASP A 322 13.71 2.31 25.36
C ASP A 322 12.65 2.44 26.49
N PRO A 323 12.74 3.50 27.31
CA PRO A 323 11.88 3.67 28.49
C PRO A 323 10.39 3.84 28.14
N VAL A 324 10.07 4.24 26.91
CA VAL A 324 8.67 4.33 26.46
C VAL A 324 7.94 2.99 26.48
N ARG A 325 8.66 1.86 26.36
CA ARG A 325 8.11 0.51 26.48
C ARG A 325 8.53 -0.18 27.79
N GLU A 326 8.88 0.59 28.84
CA GLU A 326 9.29 0.05 30.14
C GLU A 326 8.35 -1.05 30.67
N GLY A 327 7.03 -0.84 30.58
CA GLY A 327 6.04 -1.83 31.01
C GLY A 327 6.12 -3.16 30.22
N TYR A 328 6.41 -3.08 28.92
CA TYR A 328 6.61 -4.27 28.08
C TYR A 328 7.89 -5.02 28.46
N TRP A 329 8.99 -4.29 28.72
CA TRP A 329 10.25 -4.90 29.12
C TRP A 329 10.18 -5.56 30.51
N LYS A 330 9.51 -4.92 31.48
CA LYS A 330 9.22 -5.51 32.79
C LYS A 330 8.39 -6.78 32.67
N TYR A 331 7.40 -6.80 31.77
CA TYR A 331 6.65 -8.01 31.45
C TYR A 331 7.56 -9.11 30.89
N GLN A 332 8.44 -8.81 29.92
CA GLN A 332 9.38 -9.78 29.37
C GLN A 332 10.35 -10.33 30.41
N ILE A 333 10.83 -9.51 31.35
CA ILE A 333 11.67 -9.96 32.48
C ILE A 333 10.92 -10.98 33.33
N ALA A 334 9.64 -10.71 33.67
CA ALA A 334 8.83 -11.65 34.44
C ALA A 334 8.61 -12.98 33.68
N GLU A 335 8.54 -12.97 32.35
CA GLU A 335 8.46 -14.17 31.52
C GLU A 335 9.78 -14.96 31.42
N LEU A 336 10.94 -14.37 31.76
CA LEU A 336 12.21 -15.09 31.87
C LEU A 336 12.32 -15.89 33.17
N GLU A 337 11.62 -15.46 34.22
CA GLU A 337 11.67 -16.04 35.56
C GLU A 337 10.71 -17.22 35.74
N LYS A 338 9.72 -17.35 34.84
CA LYS A 338 8.91 -18.56 34.65
C LYS A 338 9.71 -19.66 33.94
#